data_AF-A0AA42BI28-F1
#
_entry.id   AF-A0AA42BI28-F1
#
_cell.length_a   1.000
_cell.length_b   1.000
_cell.length_c   1.000
_cell.angle_alpha   90.00
_cell.angle_beta   90.00
_cell.angle_gamma   90.00
#
_symmetry.space_group_name_H-M   'P 1'
#
loop_
_entity.id
_entity.type
_entity.pdbx_description
1 polymer ?
#
loop_
_entity_poly.entity_id
_entity_poly.type
_entity_poly.pdbx_seq_one_letter_code
_entity_poly.pdbx_strand_id
1 'polypeptide(L)'
;MEARMRGKRPAEMVVVSLVGHVDEVNPVVVADPSKAYDWRFVIGLEVCVFAKPGVKFHPVVCELYRHAPAWIGLWDVESQEGADCIVHLKPEAMNKNRFVGADFDAIYWPWLKSENKEFRGNA
;
A
#
# COMPACT_ATOMS: atom_id res chain seq x y z
N MET A 1 16.66 -18.93 -3.55
CA MET A 1 17.15 -19.73 -2.41
C MET A 1 18.19 -19.00 -1.57
N GLU A 2 19.09 -18.22 -2.18
CA GLU A 2 20.19 -17.54 -1.48
C GLU A 2 19.76 -16.54 -0.39
N ALA A 3 18.65 -15.81 -0.57
CA ALA A 3 18.19 -14.83 0.44
C ALA A 3 17.76 -15.50 1.76
N ARG A 4 17.05 -16.64 1.69
CA ARG A 4 16.66 -17.43 2.87
C ARG A 4 17.87 -18.06 3.57
N MET A 5 18.84 -18.55 2.81
CA MET A 5 20.10 -19.12 3.34
C MET A 5 20.96 -18.07 4.05
N ARG A 6 20.79 -16.79 3.74
CA ARG A 6 21.50 -15.66 4.37
C ARG A 6 20.75 -15.05 5.57
N GLY A 7 19.70 -15.71 6.06
CA GLY A 7 18.90 -15.22 7.18
C GLY A 7 18.16 -13.90 6.90
N LYS A 8 18.10 -13.46 5.64
CA LYS A 8 17.35 -12.25 5.26
C LYS A 8 15.87 -12.59 5.31
N ARG A 9 15.16 -12.01 6.28
CA ARG A 9 13.70 -11.99 6.30
C ARG A 9 13.20 -11.22 5.07
N PRO A 10 12.06 -11.59 4.45
CA PRO A 10 11.37 -10.70 3.53
C PRO A 10 11.25 -9.32 4.19
N ALA A 11 11.39 -8.24 3.42
CA ALA A 11 11.10 -6.92 3.94
C ALA A 11 9.69 -6.96 4.56
N GLU A 12 9.56 -6.50 5.80
CA GLU A 12 8.28 -6.45 6.50
C GLU A 12 7.32 -5.55 5.73
N MET A 13 7.85 -4.44 5.20
CA MET A 13 7.14 -3.48 4.37
C MET A 13 7.74 -3.32 2.97
N VAL A 14 6.86 -3.15 1.98
CA VAL A 14 7.19 -2.71 0.62
C VAL A 14 6.53 -1.35 0.34
N VAL A 15 7.25 -0.47 -0.34
CA VAL A 15 6.71 0.82 -0.81
C VAL A 15 6.19 0.65 -2.23
N VAL A 16 4.92 0.98 -2.45
CA VAL A 16 4.35 1.11 -3.79
C VAL A 16 4.29 2.59 -4.13
N SER A 17 5.24 3.05 -4.92
CA SER A 17 5.33 4.47 -5.30
C SER A 17 4.56 4.76 -6.58
N LEU A 18 3.56 5.64 -6.46
CA LEU A 18 2.78 6.18 -7.57
C LEU A 18 3.30 7.56 -8.04
N VAL A 19 4.41 8.01 -7.46
CA VAL A 19 5.03 9.32 -7.72
C VAL A 19 6.39 9.21 -8.41
N GLY A 20 6.77 8.01 -8.85
CA GLY A 20 8.06 7.72 -9.48
C GLY A 20 9.06 7.10 -8.52
N HIS A 21 10.35 7.21 -8.83
CA HIS A 21 11.40 6.71 -7.95
C HIS A 21 11.48 7.53 -6.66
N VAL A 22 11.57 6.83 -5.52
CA VAL A 22 11.79 7.40 -4.20
C VAL A 22 12.98 6.70 -3.55
N ASP A 23 13.74 7.44 -2.74
CA ASP A 23 14.90 6.91 -2.03
C ASP A 23 14.44 6.43 -0.65
N GLU A 24 14.15 5.13 -0.56
CA GLU A 24 13.63 4.48 0.64
C GLU A 24 14.47 3.25 0.96
N VAL A 25 14.65 2.98 2.26
CA VAL A 25 15.35 1.78 2.73
C VAL A 25 14.55 0.51 2.41
N ASN A 26 13.22 0.63 2.45
CA ASN A 26 12.31 -0.44 2.07
C ASN A 26 12.34 -0.66 0.55
N PRO A 27 12.12 -1.91 0.06
CA PRO A 27 11.99 -2.14 -1.37
C PRO A 27 10.90 -1.28 -1.98
N VAL A 28 11.22 -0.61 -3.09
CA VAL A 28 10.31 0.29 -3.81
C VAL A 28 9.85 -0.36 -5.12
N VAL A 29 8.54 -0.42 -5.30
CA VAL A 29 7.88 -0.78 -6.57
C VAL A 29 7.26 0.47 -7.15
N VAL A 30 7.77 0.92 -8.30
CA VAL A 30 7.19 2.06 -9.02
C VAL A 30 6.03 1.56 -9.88
N ALA A 31 4.87 2.16 -9.72
CA ALA A 31 3.67 1.80 -10.47
C ALA A 31 2.96 3.02 -11.05
N ASP A 32 2.44 2.85 -12.26
CA ASP A 32 1.57 3.82 -12.92
C ASP A 32 0.12 3.50 -12.53
N PRO A 33 -0.60 4.39 -11.83
CA PRO A 33 -1.96 4.12 -11.38
C PRO A 33 -2.97 3.88 -12.52
N SER A 34 -2.59 4.15 -13.77
CA SER A 34 -3.41 3.86 -14.96
C SER A 34 -3.22 2.45 -15.53
N LYS A 35 -2.25 1.67 -15.03
CA LYS A 35 -1.91 0.35 -15.53
C LYS A 35 -2.30 -0.76 -14.56
N ALA A 36 -2.64 -1.91 -15.12
CA ALA A 36 -2.86 -3.13 -14.35
C ALA A 36 -1.52 -3.85 -14.11
N TYR A 37 -1.34 -4.37 -12.90
CA TYR A 37 -0.16 -5.13 -12.48
C TYR A 37 -0.60 -6.43 -11.80
N ASP A 38 0.34 -7.37 -11.71
CA ASP A 38 0.19 -8.55 -10.88
C ASP A 38 0.71 -8.27 -9.47
N TRP A 39 -0.20 -8.06 -8.54
CA TRP A 39 0.12 -7.73 -7.15
C TRP A 39 0.28 -8.96 -6.26
N ARG A 40 0.32 -10.19 -6.79
CA ARG A 40 0.46 -11.41 -5.95
C ARG A 40 1.70 -11.43 -5.06
N PHE A 41 2.71 -10.60 -5.33
CA PHE A 41 3.88 -10.49 -4.47
C PHE A 41 3.61 -9.81 -3.12
N VAL A 42 2.50 -9.08 -2.97
CA VAL A 42 2.16 -8.35 -1.72
C VAL A 42 1.48 -9.24 -0.67
N ILE A 43 1.16 -10.50 -1.01
CA ILE A 43 0.47 -11.43 -0.09
C ILE A 43 1.27 -11.55 1.21
N GLY A 44 0.65 -11.16 2.33
CA GLY A 44 1.24 -11.21 3.66
C GLY A 44 2.35 -10.21 3.95
N LEU A 45 2.58 -9.21 3.09
CA LEU A 45 3.50 -8.10 3.33
C LEU A 45 2.75 -6.87 3.85
N GLU A 46 3.43 -5.99 4.57
CA GLU A 46 2.95 -4.62 4.80
C GLU A 46 3.20 -3.79 3.53
N VAL A 47 2.24 -2.97 3.14
CA VAL A 47 2.33 -2.14 1.94
C VAL A 47 2.09 -0.69 2.30
N CYS A 48 3.05 0.18 2.01
CA CYS A 48 2.84 1.63 2.09
C CYS A 48 2.73 2.20 0.67
N VAL A 49 1.58 2.78 0.33
CA VAL A 49 1.35 3.43 -0.97
C VAL A 49 1.81 4.87 -0.88
N PHE A 50 2.83 5.24 -1.65
CA PHE A 50 3.30 6.61 -1.75
C PHE A 50 2.54 7.31 -2.87
N ALA A 51 1.80 8.35 -2.51
CA ALA A 51 1.00 9.16 -3.43
C ALA A 51 1.18 10.64 -3.14
N LYS A 52 0.54 11.49 -3.94
CA LYS A 52 0.46 12.93 -3.73
C LYS A 52 -0.87 13.47 -4.26
N PRO A 53 -1.28 14.69 -3.91
CA PRO A 53 -2.50 15.30 -4.46
C PRO A 53 -2.58 15.19 -5.99
N GLY A 54 -3.74 14.75 -6.48
CA GLY A 54 -4.00 14.54 -7.91
C GLY A 54 -3.64 13.15 -8.45
N VAL A 55 -2.92 12.30 -7.70
CA VAL A 55 -2.68 10.90 -8.07
C VAL A 55 -3.89 10.03 -7.71
N LYS A 56 -4.34 9.19 -8.65
CA LYS A 56 -5.47 8.26 -8.46
C LYS A 56 -5.04 7.00 -7.70
N PHE A 57 -4.72 7.12 -6.41
CA PHE A 57 -4.22 6.00 -5.60
C PHE A 57 -5.31 5.05 -5.11
N HIS A 58 -6.55 5.51 -4.94
CA HIS A 58 -7.62 4.70 -4.33
C HIS A 58 -7.89 3.36 -5.06
N PRO A 59 -7.99 3.31 -6.41
CA PRO A 59 -8.12 2.02 -7.11
C PRO A 59 -6.94 1.07 -6.87
N VAL A 60 -5.72 1.61 -6.71
CA VAL A 60 -4.52 0.81 -6.42
C VAL A 60 -4.59 0.22 -5.02
N VAL A 61 -5.00 1.01 -4.01
CA VAL A 61 -5.22 0.53 -2.63
C VAL A 61 -6.21 -0.63 -2.59
N CYS A 62 -7.35 -0.50 -3.27
CA CYS A 62 -8.36 -1.55 -3.33
C CYS A 62 -7.88 -2.79 -4.09
N GLU A 63 -7.12 -2.62 -5.18
CA GLU A 63 -6.55 -3.76 -5.91
C GLU A 63 -5.45 -4.45 -5.10
N LEU A 64 -4.61 -3.72 -4.36
CA LEU A 64 -3.63 -4.30 -3.44
C LEU A 64 -4.31 -5.14 -2.36
N TYR A 65 -5.37 -4.62 -1.74
CA TYR A 65 -6.12 -5.33 -0.69
C TYR A 65 -6.70 -6.66 -1.14
N ARG A 66 -7.16 -6.74 -2.40
CA ARG A 66 -7.65 -7.99 -3.02
C ARG A 66 -6.62 -9.13 -2.92
N HIS A 67 -5.33 -8.81 -2.81
CA HIS A 67 -4.24 -9.76 -2.68
C HIS A 67 -3.81 -10.03 -1.23
N ALA A 68 -4.63 -9.65 -0.23
CA ALA A 68 -4.42 -9.96 1.18
C ALA A 68 -3.00 -9.60 1.72
N PRO A 69 -2.57 -8.34 1.60
CA PRO A 69 -1.43 -7.85 2.36
C PRO A 69 -1.72 -7.91 3.87
N ALA A 70 -0.67 -7.94 4.69
CA ALA A 70 -0.80 -7.92 6.14
C ALA A 70 -1.32 -6.56 6.66
N TRP A 71 -0.94 -5.47 5.97
CA TRP A 71 -1.35 -4.10 6.27
C TRP A 71 -1.24 -3.23 5.02
N ILE A 72 -2.07 -2.18 4.93
CA ILE A 72 -1.97 -1.15 3.90
C ILE A 72 -2.02 0.23 4.56
N GLY A 73 -1.00 1.04 4.29
CA GLY A 73 -0.98 2.47 4.59
C GLY A 73 -0.90 3.31 3.32
N LEU A 74 -1.28 4.57 3.45
CA LEU A 74 -1.07 5.61 2.46
C LEU A 74 -0.10 6.63 3.05
N TRP A 75 0.86 7.08 2.26
CA TRP A 75 1.76 8.18 2.59
C TRP A 75 1.66 9.25 1.50
N ASP A 76 1.23 10.45 1.89
CA ASP A 76 1.30 11.62 1.03
C ASP A 76 2.73 12.20 1.10
N VAL A 77 3.47 12.06 0.02
CA VAL A 77 4.86 12.52 -0.04
C VAL A 77 5.00 14.05 0.01
N GLU A 78 3.96 14.80 -0.37
CA GLU A 78 4.00 16.27 -0.39
C GLU A 78 3.72 16.84 1.01
N SER A 79 2.61 16.44 1.63
CA SER A 79 2.26 16.88 3.00
C SER A 79 3.06 16.14 4.07
N GLN A 80 3.67 15.00 3.73
CA GLN A 80 4.37 14.11 4.63
C GLN A 80 3.45 13.62 5.77
N GLU A 81 2.21 13.30 5.42
CA GLU A 81 1.20 12.74 6.32
C GLU A 81 0.75 11.38 5.80
N GLY A 82 0.54 10.45 6.73
CA GLY A 82 0.06 9.12 6.40
C GLY A 82 -1.31 8.79 6.98
N ALA A 83 -1.85 7.67 6.53
CA ALA A 83 -3.11 7.13 6.99
C ALA A 83 -3.13 5.61 6.87
N ASP A 84 -3.79 4.95 7.82
CA ASP A 84 -4.16 3.55 7.67
C ASP A 84 -5.29 3.43 6.66
N CYS A 85 -5.21 2.42 5.78
CA CYS A 85 -6.24 2.13 4.79
C CYS A 85 -7.13 0.99 5.30
N ILE A 86 -8.32 1.33 5.77
CA ILE A 86 -9.32 0.35 6.20
C ILE A 86 -10.20 0.00 5.00
N VAL A 87 -9.90 -1.12 4.36
CA VAL A 87 -10.57 -1.56 3.13
C VAL A 87 -11.72 -2.52 3.45
N HIS A 88 -12.87 -2.30 2.83
CA HIS A 88 -14.06 -3.14 3.02
C HIS A 88 -14.76 -3.44 1.69
N LEU A 89 -15.49 -4.56 1.66
CA LEU A 89 -16.32 -4.92 0.51
C LEU A 89 -17.49 -3.94 0.41
N LYS A 90 -17.82 -3.50 -0.81
CA LYS A 90 -19.02 -2.70 -1.06
C LYS A 90 -20.27 -3.56 -0.91
N PRO A 91 -21.38 -3.05 -0.34
CA PRO A 91 -22.62 -3.81 -0.18
C PRO A 91 -23.12 -4.44 -1.49
N GLU A 92 -22.97 -3.74 -2.62
CA GLU A 92 -23.43 -4.20 -3.94
C GLU A 92 -22.62 -5.38 -4.47
N ALA A 93 -21.42 -5.60 -3.94
CA ALA A 93 -20.54 -6.69 -4.33
C ALA A 93 -20.70 -7.95 -3.47
N MET A 94 -21.47 -7.93 -2.37
CA MET A 94 -21.56 -9.04 -1.40
C MET A 94 -21.94 -10.40 -2.02
N ASN A 95 -22.74 -10.40 -3.08
CA ASN A 95 -23.22 -11.63 -3.72
C ASN A 95 -22.29 -12.17 -4.83
N LYS A 96 -21.11 -11.58 -5.03
CA LYS A 96 -20.17 -12.00 -6.06
C LYS A 96 -19.37 -13.22 -5.63
N ASN A 97 -19.17 -14.16 -6.55
CA ASN A 97 -18.31 -15.33 -6.33
C ASN A 97 -16.81 -15.01 -6.44
N ARG A 98 -16.45 -13.87 -7.06
CA ARG A 98 -15.07 -13.41 -7.21
C ARG A 98 -15.04 -11.88 -7.19
N PHE A 99 -14.24 -11.32 -6.29
CA PHE A 99 -14.08 -9.87 -6.17
C PHE A 99 -12.97 -9.35 -7.09
N VAL A 100 -13.04 -8.07 -7.46
CA VAL A 100 -11.98 -7.25 -8.10
C VAL A 100 -11.75 -5.98 -7.29
N GLY A 101 -10.67 -5.23 -7.50
CA GLY A 101 -10.40 -4.00 -6.75
C GLY A 101 -11.58 -3.01 -6.74
N ALA A 102 -12.32 -2.89 -7.84
CA ALA A 102 -13.50 -2.02 -7.92
C ALA A 102 -14.65 -2.41 -6.96
N ASP A 103 -14.67 -3.66 -6.47
CA ASP A 103 -15.66 -4.16 -5.52
C ASP A 103 -15.40 -3.74 -4.08
N PHE A 104 -14.23 -3.16 -3.81
CA PHE A 104 -13.84 -2.65 -2.50
C PHE A 104 -13.94 -1.12 -2.46
N ASP A 105 -14.09 -0.63 -1.25
CA ASP A 105 -13.93 0.77 -0.88
C ASP A 105 -12.95 0.87 0.30
N ALA A 106 -12.46 2.07 0.59
CA ALA A 106 -11.45 2.29 1.62
C ALA A 106 -11.74 3.56 2.41
N ILE A 107 -11.64 3.43 3.74
CA ILE A 107 -11.62 4.54 4.68
C ILE A 107 -10.16 4.82 5.03
N TYR A 108 -9.75 6.08 4.94
CA TYR A 108 -8.41 6.51 5.30
C TYR A 108 -8.45 7.12 6.69
N TRP A 109 -7.76 6.48 7.64
CA TRP A 109 -7.68 6.95 9.02
C TRP A 109 -6.35 7.68 9.21
N PRO A 110 -6.34 9.02 9.29
CA PRO A 110 -5.09 9.79 9.37
C PRO A 110 -4.27 9.40 10.60
N TRP A 111 -2.97 9.25 10.41
CA TRP A 111 -2.02 9.03 11.49
C TRP A 111 -1.93 10.26 12.39
N LEU A 112 -1.66 10.01 13.66
CA LEU A 112 -1.28 11.01 14.64
C LEU A 112 0.05 11.67 14.25
N LYS A 113 0.28 12.87 14.81
CA LYS A 113 1.54 13.59 14.59
C LYS A 113 2.79 12.80 15.04
N SER A 114 2.67 11.96 16.06
CA SER A 114 3.76 11.09 16.52
C SER A 114 4.07 9.99 15.51
N GLU A 115 3.05 9.29 15.02
CA GLU A 115 3.17 8.23 14.01
C GLU A 115 3.81 8.77 12.72
N ASN A 116 3.39 9.96 12.28
CA ASN A 116 4.01 10.65 11.15
C ASN A 116 5.50 10.99 11.37
N LYS A 117 5.94 11.25 12.60
CA LYS A 117 7.37 11.51 12.91
C LYS A 117 8.17 10.22 12.94
N GLU A 118 7.61 9.17 13.55
CA GLU A 118 8.20 7.84 13.61
C GLU A 118 8.41 7.26 12.21
N PHE A 119 7.40 7.38 11.34
CA PHE A 119 7.49 6.93 9.95
C PHE A 119 8.62 7.60 9.16
N ARG A 120 8.91 8.88 9.45
CA ARG A 120 10.03 9.63 8.84
C ARG A 120 11.40 9.25 9.41
N GLY A 121 11.47 8.40 10.43
CA GLY A 121 12.70 8.10 11.16
C GLY A 121 13.16 9.20 12.13
N ASN A 122 12.27 10.12 12.53
CA ASN A 122 12.54 11.21 13.47
C ASN A 122 12.00 10.93 14.88
N ALA A 123 12.27 9.73 15.42
CA ALA A 123 11.91 9.36 16.79
C ALA A 123 12.73 10.14 17.83
#